data_AF-A0A3M0L515-F1
#
_entry.id   AF-A0A3M0L515-F1
#
_cell.length_a   1.000
_cell.length_b   1.000
_cell.length_c   1.000
_cell.angle_alpha   90.00
_cell.angle_beta   90.00
_cell.angle_gamma   90.00
#
_symmetry.space_group_name_H-M   'P 1'
#
loop_
_entity.id
_entity.type
_entity.pdbx_description
1 polymer ?
#
loop_
_entity_poly.entity_id
_entity_poly.type
_entity_poly.pdbx_seq_one_letter_code
_entity_poly.pdbx_strand_id
1 'polypeptide(L)'
;MSKLTGDPPDDQNDNQVNLPRTALDDIKKMARRAFVQIQPAGSFEKAYNLISQDSAEPFTTFVDRVIQAAERQCGDDIARPIMIRDIIENNASLECKRAIKALGKERPTVPEMIDACNQIGSPQHVATIQANELGKTIGEKIERALTAQAAQAET
;
A
#
# COMPACT_ATOMS: atom_id res chain seq x y z
N MET A 1 34.36 0.96 14.21
CA MET A 1 33.60 -0.30 14.18
C MET A 1 33.53 -0.92 15.57
N SER A 2 34.65 -1.30 16.21
CA SER A 2 34.66 -1.91 17.56
C SER A 2 33.90 -1.10 18.64
N LYS A 3 34.00 0.24 18.61
CA LYS A 3 33.22 1.14 19.49
C LYS A 3 31.70 1.12 19.32
N LEU A 4 31.17 0.55 18.23
CA LEU A 4 29.74 0.51 17.93
C LEU A 4 29.08 -0.79 18.39
N THR A 5 29.87 -1.85 18.52
CA THR A 5 29.39 -3.22 18.78
C THR A 5 29.50 -3.60 20.26
N GLY A 6 30.26 -2.84 21.05
CA GLY A 6 30.52 -3.17 22.45
C GLY A 6 31.45 -4.38 22.60
N ASP A 7 32.24 -4.68 21.57
CA ASP A 7 33.27 -5.71 21.64
C ASP A 7 34.44 -5.23 22.50
N PRO A 8 35.23 -6.14 23.13
CA PRO A 8 36.39 -5.75 23.93
C PRO A 8 37.33 -4.78 23.18
N PRO A 9 37.78 -3.68 23.84
CA PRO A 9 37.63 -3.36 25.27
C PRO A 9 36.35 -2.57 25.61
N ASP A 10 35.51 -2.21 24.64
CA ASP A 10 34.31 -1.39 24.83
C ASP A 10 33.14 -2.19 25.45
N ASP A 11 33.38 -3.44 25.88
CA ASP A 11 32.46 -4.29 26.64
C ASP A 11 32.37 -3.88 28.13
N GLN A 12 33.33 -3.08 28.60
CA GLN A 12 33.38 -2.56 29.97
C GLN A 12 32.78 -1.15 30.06
N ASN A 13 31.99 -0.90 31.11
CA ASN A 13 31.30 0.39 31.32
C ASN A 13 32.25 1.60 31.30
N ASP A 14 33.42 1.50 31.94
CA ASP A 14 34.40 2.59 32.02
C ASP A 14 34.90 3.05 30.64
N ASN A 15 34.98 2.11 29.69
CA ASN A 15 35.38 2.38 28.32
C ASN A 15 34.21 2.98 27.51
N GLN A 16 32.96 2.62 27.82
CA GLN A 16 31.77 3.17 27.17
C GLN A 16 31.45 4.62 27.58
N VAL A 17 31.75 5.02 28.82
CA VAL A 17 31.48 6.39 29.33
C VAL A 17 32.17 7.47 28.48
N ASN A 18 33.30 7.13 27.85
CA ASN A 18 34.10 8.06 27.05
C ASN A 18 33.85 7.94 25.53
N LEU A 19 32.75 7.30 25.11
CA LEU A 19 32.42 7.18 23.69
C LEU A 19 32.17 8.55 23.04
N PRO A 20 32.69 8.79 21.82
CA PRO A 20 32.39 10.00 21.08
C PRO A 20 30.88 10.13 20.81
N ARG A 21 30.35 11.36 20.82
CA ARG A 21 28.93 11.62 20.51
C ARG A 21 28.49 11.05 19.17
N THR A 22 29.37 11.10 18.16
CA THR A 22 29.11 10.51 16.84
C THR A 22 28.87 9.01 16.90
N ALA A 23 29.62 8.29 17.74
CA ALA A 23 29.41 6.85 17.96
C ALA A 23 28.08 6.60 18.67
N LEU A 24 27.71 7.42 19.66
CA LEU A 24 26.42 7.33 20.35
C LEU A 24 25.24 7.59 19.40
N ASP A 25 25.36 8.56 18.50
CA ASP A 25 24.34 8.85 17.49
C ASP A 25 24.17 7.69 16.50
N ASP A 26 25.28 7.09 16.06
CA ASP A 26 25.27 5.91 15.19
C ASP A 26 24.66 4.70 15.90
N ILE A 27 25.05 4.42 17.14
CA ILE A 27 24.48 3.34 17.96
C ILE A 27 22.97 3.54 18.13
N LYS A 28 22.52 4.76 18.47
CA LYS A 28 21.10 5.09 18.58
C LYS A 28 20.34 4.85 17.28
N LYS A 29 20.92 5.27 16.15
CA LYS A 29 20.33 5.09 14.81
C LYS A 29 20.23 3.61 14.45
N MET A 30 21.28 2.84 14.69
CA MET A 30 21.33 1.39 14.43
C MET A 30 20.34 0.64 15.33
N ALA A 31 20.32 0.93 16.63
CA ALA A 31 19.40 0.32 17.58
C ALA A 31 17.93 0.59 17.22
N ARG A 32 17.59 1.83 16.83
CA ARG A 32 16.24 2.17 16.37
C ARG A 32 15.85 1.40 15.11
N ARG A 33 16.75 1.26 14.14
CA ARG A 33 16.51 0.48 12.91
C ARG A 33 16.31 -0.99 13.21
N ALA A 34 17.20 -1.58 14.02
CA ALA A 34 17.08 -2.97 14.43
C ALA A 34 15.76 -3.23 15.14
N PHE A 35 15.37 -2.36 16.08
CA PHE A 35 14.13 -2.49 16.83
C PHE A 35 12.88 -2.49 15.93
N VAL A 36 12.82 -1.61 14.94
CA VAL A 36 11.70 -1.54 13.99
C VAL A 36 11.59 -2.81 13.14
N GLN A 37 12.69 -3.50 12.85
CA GLN A 37 12.71 -4.70 12.01
C GLN A 37 12.42 -6.00 12.78
N ILE A 38 12.34 -5.95 14.12
CA ILE A 38 11.99 -7.12 14.93
C ILE A 38 10.52 -7.47 14.71
N GLN A 39 10.26 -8.69 14.24
CA GLN A 39 8.90 -9.21 14.16
C GLN A 39 8.38 -9.61 15.55
N PRO A 40 7.08 -9.42 15.84
CA PRO A 40 6.48 -9.90 17.08
C PRO A 40 6.67 -11.41 17.24
N ALA A 41 6.98 -11.86 18.45
CA ALA A 41 7.14 -13.29 18.73
C ALA A 41 5.88 -14.08 18.35
N GLY A 42 6.04 -15.18 17.61
CA GLY A 42 4.93 -16.01 17.16
C GLY A 42 4.16 -15.48 15.94
N SER A 43 4.58 -14.35 15.36
CA SER A 43 4.06 -13.81 14.11
C SER A 43 5.04 -14.03 12.96
N PHE A 44 4.56 -14.55 11.84
CA PHE A 44 5.22 -14.38 10.55
C PHE A 44 4.43 -13.33 9.78
N GLU A 45 5.00 -12.14 9.62
CA GLU A 45 4.38 -11.11 8.80
C GLU A 45 4.49 -11.49 7.32
N LYS A 46 3.42 -11.26 6.55
CA LYS A 46 3.43 -11.48 5.10
C LYS A 46 4.51 -10.58 4.47
N ALA A 47 5.17 -11.09 3.43
CA ALA A 47 6.10 -10.27 2.65
C ALA A 47 5.41 -8.98 2.18
N TYR A 48 6.04 -7.82 2.43
CA TYR A 48 5.43 -6.50 2.22
C TYR A 48 4.95 -6.29 0.77
N ASN A 49 5.62 -6.88 -0.21
CA ASN A 49 5.27 -6.82 -1.63
C ASN A 49 4.01 -7.63 -2.01
N LEU A 50 3.50 -8.48 -1.11
CA LEU A 50 2.28 -9.26 -1.31
C LEU A 50 1.05 -8.64 -0.66
N ILE A 51 1.16 -7.45 -0.06
CA ILE A 51 0.03 -6.75 0.51
C ILE A 51 -0.84 -6.21 -0.62
N SER A 52 -2.12 -6.53 -0.59
CA SER A 52 -3.13 -6.08 -1.54
C SER A 52 -4.33 -5.50 -0.80
N GLN A 53 -4.98 -4.54 -1.43
CA GLN A 53 -6.20 -3.94 -0.89
C GLN A 53 -7.38 -4.91 -1.04
N ASP A 54 -8.13 -5.15 0.03
CA ASP A 54 -9.40 -5.88 -0.06
C ASP A 54 -10.50 -4.98 -0.64
N SER A 55 -11.50 -5.54 -1.31
CA SER A 55 -12.53 -4.74 -2.00
C SER A 55 -13.34 -3.82 -1.08
N ALA A 56 -13.52 -4.22 0.18
CA ALA A 56 -14.22 -3.43 1.20
C ALA A 56 -13.27 -2.62 2.10
N GLU A 57 -11.96 -2.76 1.92
CA GLU A 57 -10.98 -2.07 2.75
C GLU A 57 -10.79 -0.62 2.28
N PRO A 58 -10.88 0.36 3.21
CA PRO A 58 -10.52 1.74 2.91
C PRO A 58 -9.09 1.85 2.38
N PHE A 59 -8.89 2.68 1.36
CA PHE A 59 -7.57 2.82 0.72
C PHE A 59 -6.48 3.30 1.69
N THR A 60 -6.82 4.16 2.66
CA THR A 60 -5.91 4.60 3.72
C THR A 60 -5.40 3.45 4.59
N THR A 61 -6.28 2.53 4.99
CA THR A 61 -5.90 1.33 5.75
C THR A 61 -4.93 0.45 4.95
N PHE A 62 -5.18 0.28 3.65
CA PHE A 62 -4.27 -0.46 2.77
C PHE A 62 -2.90 0.22 2.69
N VAL A 63 -2.85 1.54 2.47
CA VAL A 63 -1.61 2.33 2.44
C VAL A 63 -0.83 2.18 3.76
N ASP A 64 -1.51 2.28 4.90
CA ASP A 64 -0.88 2.14 6.21
C ASP A 64 -0.26 0.75 6.40
N ARG A 65 -0.95 -0.33 5.98
CA ARG A 65 -0.39 -1.69 6.03
C ARG A 65 0.87 -1.81 5.16
N VAL A 66 0.85 -1.25 3.95
CA VAL A 66 2.02 -1.28 3.05
C VAL A 66 3.20 -0.53 3.66
N ILE A 67 2.97 0.68 4.19
CA ILE A 67 4.03 1.49 4.82
C ILE A 67 4.63 0.76 6.00
N GLN A 68 3.79 0.27 6.93
CA GLN A 68 4.27 -0.39 8.14
C GLN A 68 5.06 -1.66 7.81
N ALA A 69 4.58 -2.49 6.90
CA ALA A 69 5.29 -3.70 6.49
C ALA A 69 6.61 -3.36 5.79
N ALA A 70 6.63 -2.35 4.92
CA ALA A 70 7.85 -1.92 4.24
C ALA A 70 8.87 -1.31 5.22
N GLU A 71 8.44 -0.59 6.26
CA GLU A 71 9.33 -0.09 7.31
C GLU A 71 10.01 -1.23 8.09
N ARG A 72 9.26 -2.30 8.38
CA ARG A 72 9.76 -3.49 9.09
C ARG A 72 10.65 -4.37 8.20
N GLN A 73 10.38 -4.46 6.91
CA GLN A 73 10.99 -5.48 6.04
C GLN A 73 12.02 -4.91 5.03
N CYS A 74 11.97 -3.61 4.71
CA CYS A 74 12.90 -2.97 3.78
C CYS A 74 13.83 -2.02 4.53
N GLY A 75 15.10 -2.40 4.71
CA GLY A 75 16.11 -1.58 5.40
C GLY A 75 16.70 -0.43 4.59
N ASP A 76 16.46 -0.40 3.27
CA ASP A 76 17.02 0.59 2.35
C ASP A 76 16.13 1.85 2.32
N ASP A 77 16.67 2.97 2.82
CA ASP A 77 15.96 4.26 2.89
C ASP A 77 15.62 4.85 1.51
N ILE A 78 16.37 4.49 0.46
CA ILE A 78 16.19 4.99 -0.91
C ILE A 78 15.18 4.12 -1.65
N ALA A 79 15.32 2.80 -1.54
CA ALA A 79 14.44 1.87 -2.24
C ALA A 79 13.03 1.80 -1.62
N ARG A 80 12.92 1.89 -0.29
CA ARG A 80 11.65 1.77 0.45
C ARG A 80 10.54 2.70 -0.04
N PRO A 81 10.72 4.03 -0.18
CA PRO A 81 9.64 4.90 -0.67
C PRO A 81 9.24 4.59 -2.12
N ILE A 82 10.15 4.07 -2.94
CA ILE A 82 9.86 3.64 -4.32
C ILE A 82 8.98 2.39 -4.28
N MET A 83 9.40 1.37 -3.52
CA MET A 83 8.68 0.12 -3.32
C MET A 83 7.26 0.35 -2.76
N ILE A 84 7.12 1.21 -1.74
CA ILE A 84 5.83 1.56 -1.14
C ILE A 84 4.88 2.10 -2.21
N ARG A 85 5.33 3.08 -3.01
CA ARG A 85 4.48 3.66 -4.05
C ARG A 85 4.10 2.63 -5.10
N ASP A 86 5.06 1.82 -5.56
CA ASP A 86 4.81 0.82 -6.59
C ASP A 86 3.81 -0.24 -6.10
N ILE A 87 3.89 -0.66 -4.83
CA ILE A 87 2.92 -1.59 -4.23
C ILE A 87 1.54 -0.94 -4.12
N ILE A 88 1.45 0.31 -3.64
CA ILE A 88 0.17 1.02 -3.51
C ILE A 88 -0.53 1.13 -4.87
N GLU A 89 0.19 1.52 -5.92
CA GLU A 89 -0.36 1.70 -7.25
C GLU A 89 -0.79 0.35 -7.88
N ASN A 90 0.07 -0.67 -7.79
CA ASN A 90 -0.15 -1.94 -8.47
C ASN A 90 -1.05 -2.92 -7.71
N ASN A 91 -1.17 -2.80 -6.38
CA ASN A 91 -1.92 -3.75 -5.56
C ASN A 91 -3.22 -3.16 -4.97
N ALA A 92 -3.58 -1.94 -5.36
CA ALA A 92 -4.89 -1.36 -5.08
C ALA A 92 -6.04 -2.19 -5.66
N SER A 93 -7.23 -2.01 -5.09
CA SER A 93 -8.47 -2.61 -5.60
C SER A 93 -8.78 -2.11 -7.00
N LEU A 94 -9.61 -2.85 -7.76
CA LEU A 94 -9.96 -2.46 -9.13
C LEU A 94 -10.59 -1.06 -9.20
N GLU A 95 -11.41 -0.70 -8.22
CA GLU A 95 -12.05 0.62 -8.13
C GLU A 95 -11.01 1.71 -7.86
N CYS A 96 -10.12 1.50 -6.88
CA CYS A 96 -9.05 2.44 -6.57
C CYS A 96 -8.09 2.61 -7.76
N LYS A 97 -7.73 1.53 -8.45
CA LYS A 97 -6.94 1.60 -9.70
C LYS A 97 -7.61 2.46 -10.77
N ARG A 98 -8.93 2.35 -10.94
CA ARG A 98 -9.68 3.18 -11.90
C ARG A 98 -9.66 4.65 -11.50
N ALA A 99 -9.86 4.96 -10.21
CA ALA A 99 -9.83 6.33 -9.71
C ALA A 99 -8.42 6.95 -9.82
N ILE A 100 -7.37 6.21 -9.46
CA ILE A 100 -5.98 6.65 -9.60
C ILE A 100 -5.65 6.92 -11.08
N LYS A 101 -6.04 6.02 -12.00
CA LYS A 101 -5.84 6.23 -13.44
C LYS A 101 -6.59 7.45 -13.97
N ALA A 102 -7.75 7.78 -13.41
CA ALA A 102 -8.52 8.96 -13.80
C ALA A 102 -7.84 10.29 -13.45
N LEU A 103 -6.81 10.28 -12.59
CA LEU A 103 -5.97 11.47 -12.35
C LEU A 103 -5.16 11.90 -13.58
N GLY A 104 -4.94 11.00 -14.55
CA GLY A 104 -4.20 11.29 -15.78
C GLY A 104 -2.70 11.57 -15.58
N LYS A 105 -2.16 11.25 -14.40
CA LYS A 105 -0.73 11.42 -14.08
C LYS A 105 0.00 10.10 -14.31
N GLU A 106 1.20 10.18 -14.89
CA GLU A 106 2.10 9.02 -15.03
C GLU A 106 2.59 8.52 -13.65
N ARG A 107 2.73 9.44 -12.69
CA ARG A 107 3.24 9.11 -11.35
C ARG A 107 2.53 9.94 -10.27
N PRO A 108 1.30 9.59 -9.88
CA PRO A 108 0.61 10.27 -8.80
C PRO A 108 1.34 10.07 -7.47
N THR A 109 1.24 11.04 -6.57
CA THR A 109 1.76 10.95 -5.21
C THR A 109 0.80 10.13 -4.33
N VAL A 110 1.29 9.54 -3.24
CA VAL A 110 0.43 8.77 -2.31
C VAL A 110 -0.75 9.61 -1.77
N PRO A 111 -0.58 10.89 -1.37
CA PRO A 111 -1.72 11.73 -0.98
C PRO A 111 -2.77 11.91 -2.09
N GLU A 112 -2.33 12.11 -3.34
CA GLU A 112 -3.26 12.23 -4.47
C GLU A 112 -4.02 10.93 -4.74
N MET A 113 -3.37 9.78 -4.57
CA MET A 113 -4.04 8.48 -4.64
C MET A 113 -5.06 8.31 -3.52
N ILE A 114 -4.74 8.75 -2.30
CA ILE A 114 -5.68 8.73 -1.16
C ILE A 114 -6.90 9.59 -1.47
N ASP A 115 -6.69 10.83 -1.91
CA ASP A 115 -7.78 11.75 -2.25
C ASP A 115 -8.67 11.22 -3.36
N ALA A 116 -8.09 10.60 -4.39
CA ALA A 116 -8.83 9.96 -5.48
C ALA A 116 -9.69 8.79 -5.00
N CYS A 117 -9.23 8.05 -3.99
CA CYS A 117 -9.88 6.83 -3.51
C CYS A 117 -10.81 7.05 -2.32
N ASN A 118 -10.78 8.22 -1.66
CA ASN A 118 -11.50 8.48 -0.42
C ASN A 118 -13.03 8.28 -0.51
N GLN A 119 -13.63 8.45 -1.69
CA GLN A 119 -15.08 8.31 -1.87
C GLN A 119 -15.52 6.89 -2.29
N ILE A 120 -14.56 6.01 -2.54
CA ILE A 120 -14.82 4.62 -2.93
C ILE A 120 -15.36 3.86 -1.71
N GLY A 121 -16.44 3.10 -1.92
CA GLY A 121 -17.16 2.40 -0.84
C GLY A 121 -18.18 3.26 -0.08
N SER A 122 -18.29 4.57 -0.36
CA SER A 122 -19.39 5.38 0.20
C SER A 122 -20.76 4.88 -0.28
N PRO A 123 -21.85 5.04 0.50
CA PRO A 123 -23.19 4.64 0.07
C PRO A 123 -23.58 5.24 -1.30
N GLN A 124 -23.18 6.48 -1.55
CA GLN A 124 -23.38 7.16 -2.84
C GLN A 124 -22.60 6.49 -3.97
N HIS A 125 -21.35 6.11 -3.74
CA HIS A 125 -20.54 5.39 -4.72
C HIS A 125 -21.17 4.03 -5.05
N VAL A 126 -21.55 3.26 -4.02
CA VAL A 126 -22.20 1.95 -4.19
C VAL A 126 -23.51 2.08 -4.97
N ALA A 127 -24.35 3.06 -4.62
CA ALA A 127 -25.60 3.31 -5.35
C ALA A 127 -25.36 3.66 -6.83
N THR A 128 -24.31 4.45 -7.11
CA THR A 128 -23.93 4.81 -8.49
C THR A 128 -23.48 3.60 -9.29
N ILE A 129 -22.68 2.71 -8.70
CA ILE A 129 -22.25 1.45 -9.34
C ILE A 129 -23.45 0.56 -9.63
N GLN A 130 -24.33 0.36 -8.64
CA GLN A 130 -25.55 -0.46 -8.81
C GLN A 130 -26.45 0.10 -9.92
N ALA A 131 -26.66 1.42 -9.96
CA ALA A 131 -27.44 2.07 -11.02
C ALA A 131 -26.82 1.85 -12.41
N ASN A 132 -25.49 1.97 -12.53
CA ASN A 132 -24.77 1.76 -13.79
C ASN A 132 -24.83 0.30 -14.26
N GLU A 133 -24.73 -0.68 -13.35
CA GLU A 133 -24.86 -2.10 -13.66
C GLU A 133 -26.27 -2.48 -14.12
N LEU A 134 -27.29 -1.95 -13.43
CA LEU A 134 -28.68 -2.11 -13.84
C LEU A 134 -28.92 -1.50 -15.23
N GLY A 135 -28.38 -0.31 -15.50
CA GLY A 135 -28.45 0.34 -16.80
C GLY A 135 -27.84 -0.49 -17.93
N LYS A 136 -26.63 -1.04 -17.73
CA LYS A 136 -25.99 -1.96 -18.69
C LYS A 136 -26.83 -3.21 -18.95
N THR A 137 -27.30 -3.86 -17.90
CA THR A 137 -28.11 -5.09 -17.99
C THR A 137 -29.40 -4.85 -18.76
N ILE A 138 -30.06 -3.72 -18.50
CA ILE A 138 -31.29 -3.34 -19.21
C ILE A 138 -30.97 -3.05 -20.68
N GLY A 139 -29.90 -2.31 -20.98
CA GLY A 139 -29.46 -2.03 -22.35
C GLY A 139 -29.22 -3.31 -23.15
N GLU A 140 -28.47 -4.27 -22.60
CA GLU A 140 -28.21 -5.56 -23.25
C GLU A 140 -29.50 -6.36 -23.51
N LYS A 141 -30.46 -6.33 -22.59
CA LYS A 141 -31.76 -7.01 -22.77
C LYS A 141 -32.58 -6.36 -23.88
N ILE A 142 -32.59 -5.03 -23.94
CA ILE A 142 -33.28 -4.29 -25.01
C ILE A 142 -32.65 -4.60 -26.36
N GLU A 143 -31.32 -4.57 -26.46
CA GLU A 143 -30.60 -4.86 -27.70
C GLU A 143 -30.94 -6.26 -28.22
N ARG A 144 -30.90 -7.28 -27.35
CA ARG A 144 -31.29 -8.66 -27.68
C ARG A 144 -32.74 -8.77 -28.14
N ALA A 145 -33.66 -8.05 -27.48
CA ALA A 145 -35.07 -8.05 -27.85
C ALA A 145 -35.28 -7.42 -29.24
N LEU A 146 -34.58 -6.33 -29.54
CA LEU A 146 -34.62 -5.68 -30.85
C LEU A 146 -34.04 -6.56 -31.96
N THR A 147 -32.92 -7.25 -31.71
CA THR A 147 -32.33 -8.17 -32.70
C THR A 147 -33.26 -9.36 -32.98
N ALA A 148 -33.90 -9.91 -31.95
CA ALA A 148 -34.85 -11.00 -32.11
C ALA A 148 -36.09 -10.58 -32.92
N GLN A 149 -36.60 -9.35 -32.72
CA GLN A 149 -37.71 -8.82 -33.50
C GLN A 149 -37.34 -8.59 -34.97
N ALA A 150 -36.14 -8.07 -35.24
CA ALA A 150 -35.66 -7.87 -36.61
C ALA A 150 -35.55 -9.20 -37.39
N ALA A 151 -35.02 -10.25 -36.75
CA ALA A 151 -34.93 -11.58 -37.36
C ALA A 151 -36.30 -12.23 -37.65
N GLN A 152 -37.34 -11.89 -36.87
CA GLN A 152 -38.72 -12.35 -37.10
C GLN A 152 -39.44 -11.58 -38.20
N ALA A 153 -38.99 -10.36 -38.53
CA ALA A 153 -39.59 -9.54 -39.58
C ALA A 153 -39.08 -9.88 -40.99
N GLU A 154 -37.99 -10.66 -41.09
CA GLU A 154 -37.37 -11.10 -42.35
C GLU A 154 -37.81 -12.51 -42.80
N THR A 155 -38.72 -13.15 -42.05
CA THR A 155 -39.37 -14.44 -42.38
C THR A 155 -40.84 -14.27 -42.72
#